data_AF-A0A3N2HTT4-F1
#
_entry.id   AF-A0A3N2HTT4-F1
#
_cell.length_a   1.000
_cell.length_b   1.000
_cell.length_c   1.000
_cell.angle_alpha   90.00
_cell.angle_beta   90.00
_cell.angle_gamma   90.00
#
_symmetry.space_group_name_H-M   'P 1'
#
loop_
_entity.id
_entity.type
_entity.pdbx_description
1 polymer ?
#
loop_
_entity_poly.entity_id
_entity_poly.type
_entity_poly.pdbx_seq_one_letter_code
_entity_poly.pdbx_strand_id
1 'polypeptide(L)'
;MTARVPSAVSSPGGAGTSRTVRVVRGVLIALGVALIGLGGWVLTDTVNPNRYGGLLLWLVGSVVVHDAVLAPVVAVVSLIVRRTGRRVRPAVLWIVQGAVVVGAIFSLVVVPEIVAKAKGPKNDTVLPFDYGLRLAVLWLVIAALTAGLVALYLARRRQKVRPSTDQV
;
A
#
# COMPACT_ATOMS: atom_id res chain seq x y z
N MET A 1 -30.94 53.78 4.45
CA MET A 1 -30.56 52.48 5.01
C MET A 1 -30.20 51.57 3.83
N THR A 2 -28.96 51.64 3.35
CA THR A 2 -28.50 50.96 2.13
C THR A 2 -27.54 49.84 2.50
N ALA A 3 -27.93 48.59 2.25
CA ALA A 3 -27.12 47.41 2.52
C ALA A 3 -25.99 47.30 1.49
N ARG A 4 -24.75 47.27 1.98
CA ARG A 4 -23.55 47.04 1.18
C ARG A 4 -23.45 45.54 0.85
N VAL A 5 -23.54 45.18 -0.43
CA VAL A 5 -23.28 43.83 -0.93
C VAL A 5 -21.77 43.53 -0.81
N PRO A 6 -21.33 42.43 -0.18
CA PRO A 6 -19.93 42.06 -0.15
C PRO A 6 -19.49 41.55 -1.52
N SER A 7 -18.53 42.25 -2.14
CA SER A 7 -17.85 41.82 -3.36
C SER A 7 -16.99 40.58 -3.07
N ALA A 8 -17.20 39.52 -3.85
CA ALA A 8 -16.40 38.30 -3.80
C ALA A 8 -14.92 38.64 -4.06
N VAL A 9 -14.08 38.42 -3.05
CA VAL A 9 -12.62 38.48 -3.18
C VAL A 9 -12.19 37.28 -4.04
N SER A 10 -11.90 37.51 -5.30
CA SER A 10 -11.25 36.54 -6.17
C SER A 10 -9.82 36.28 -5.67
N SER A 11 -9.62 35.15 -4.97
CA SER A 11 -8.30 34.75 -4.48
C SER A 11 -7.35 34.43 -5.65
N PRO A 12 -6.15 35.03 -5.72
CA PRO A 12 -5.22 34.89 -6.86
C PRO A 12 -4.51 33.53 -6.97
N GLY A 13 -4.92 32.51 -6.20
CA GLY A 13 -4.20 31.22 -6.07
C GLY A 13 -4.60 30.09 -7.03
N GLY A 14 -5.64 30.23 -7.86
CA GLY A 14 -6.22 29.10 -8.63
C GLY A 14 -5.48 28.71 -9.92
N ALA A 15 -4.78 29.65 -10.56
CA ALA A 15 -4.17 29.42 -11.88
C ALA A 15 -2.93 28.50 -11.81
N GLY A 16 -2.12 28.63 -10.75
CA GLY A 16 -0.89 27.83 -10.55
C GLY A 16 -1.20 26.35 -10.28
N THR A 17 -2.08 26.05 -9.32
CA THR A 17 -2.47 24.68 -8.99
C THR A 17 -3.13 23.97 -10.18
N SER A 18 -3.99 24.64 -10.94
CA SER A 18 -4.65 24.03 -12.11
C SER A 18 -3.69 23.74 -13.27
N ARG A 19 -2.63 24.53 -13.44
CA ARG A 19 -1.59 24.29 -14.45
C ARG A 19 -0.69 23.15 -14.00
N THR A 20 -0.22 23.15 -12.75
CA THR A 20 0.59 22.07 -12.19
C THR A 20 -0.14 20.74 -12.25
N VAL A 21 -1.41 20.67 -11.87
CA VAL A 21 -2.21 19.44 -11.95
C VAL A 21 -2.34 18.94 -13.39
N ARG A 22 -2.57 19.84 -14.36
CA ARG A 22 -2.64 19.46 -15.78
C ARG A 22 -1.32 18.92 -16.31
N VAL A 23 -0.20 19.58 -15.97
CA VAL A 23 1.14 19.12 -16.35
C VAL A 23 1.46 17.78 -15.74
N VAL A 24 1.28 17.62 -14.43
CA VAL A 24 1.52 16.35 -13.72
C VAL A 24 0.64 15.24 -14.30
N ARG A 25 -0.65 15.50 -14.55
CA ARG A 25 -1.55 14.54 -15.18
C ARG A 25 -1.06 14.15 -16.58
N GLY A 26 -0.65 15.12 -17.39
CA GLY A 26 -0.09 14.86 -18.72
C GLY A 26 1.15 13.98 -18.67
N VAL A 27 2.07 14.27 -17.75
CA VAL A 27 3.29 13.48 -17.52
C VAL A 27 2.94 12.06 -17.07
N LEU A 28 2.03 11.89 -16.12
CA LEU A 28 1.62 10.57 -15.64
C LEU A 28 0.93 9.73 -16.73
N ILE A 29 0.10 10.36 -17.56
CA ILE A 29 -0.53 9.69 -18.71
C ILE A 29 0.54 9.27 -19.72
N ALA A 30 1.43 10.18 -20.11
CA ALA A 30 2.50 9.90 -21.06
C ALA A 30 3.41 8.78 -20.55
N LEU A 31 3.80 8.82 -19.28
CA LEU A 31 4.57 7.77 -18.63
C LEU A 31 3.82 6.44 -18.61
N GLY A 32 2.53 6.44 -18.25
CA GLY A 32 1.71 5.24 -18.25
C GLY A 32 1.61 4.60 -19.63
N VAL A 33 1.36 5.40 -20.68
CA VAL A 33 1.33 4.94 -22.06
C VAL A 33 2.68 4.39 -22.50
N ALA A 34 3.79 5.07 -22.15
CA ALA A 34 5.13 4.61 -22.45
C ALA A 34 5.44 3.26 -21.78
N LEU A 35 5.06 3.07 -20.52
CA LEU A 35 5.24 1.82 -19.79
C LEU A 35 4.37 0.69 -20.35
N ILE A 36 3.13 0.97 -20.78
CA ILE A 36 2.28 -0.01 -21.46
C ILE A 36 2.91 -0.43 -22.79
N GLY A 37 3.41 0.53 -23.58
CA GLY A 37 4.11 0.25 -24.83
C GLY A 37 5.36 -0.59 -24.62
N LEU A 38 6.19 -0.23 -23.62
CA LEU A 38 7.36 -1.00 -23.21
C LEU A 38 6.97 -2.42 -22.78
N GLY A 39 5.95 -2.56 -21.95
CA GLY A 39 5.46 -3.86 -21.50
C GLY A 39 4.92 -4.72 -22.65
N GLY A 40 4.22 -4.12 -23.61
CA GLY A 40 3.76 -4.78 -24.82
C GLY A 40 4.90 -5.28 -25.71
N TRP A 41 5.94 -4.44 -25.88
CA TRP A 41 7.14 -4.84 -26.62
C TRP A 41 7.88 -6.00 -25.93
N VAL A 42 8.11 -5.89 -24.62
CA VAL A 42 8.75 -6.95 -23.81
C VAL A 42 7.93 -8.23 -23.85
N LEU A 43 6.60 -8.15 -23.81
CA LEU A 43 5.71 -9.31 -23.90
C LEU A 43 5.91 -10.06 -25.22
N THR A 44 6.03 -9.34 -26.34
CA THR A 44 6.25 -9.96 -27.65
C THR A 44 7.67 -10.47 -27.85
N ASP A 45 8.67 -9.80 -27.25
CA ASP A 45 10.08 -10.12 -27.42
C ASP A 45 10.54 -11.29 -26.53
N THR A 46 10.04 -11.36 -25.29
CA THR A 46 10.59 -12.27 -24.26
C THR A 46 9.66 -13.43 -23.87
N VAL A 47 8.36 -13.33 -24.14
CA VAL A 47 7.38 -14.30 -23.66
C VAL A 47 6.78 -15.09 -24.82
N ASN A 48 6.89 -16.43 -24.74
CA ASN A 48 6.24 -17.32 -25.70
C ASN A 48 4.71 -17.11 -25.70
N PRO A 49 4.06 -16.95 -26.86
CA PRO A 49 2.61 -16.70 -26.97
C PRO A 49 1.71 -17.70 -26.24
N ASN A 50 2.13 -18.96 -26.13
CA ASN A 50 1.38 -19.99 -25.39
C ASN A 50 1.24 -19.67 -23.89
N ARG A 51 2.05 -18.75 -23.36
CA ARG A 51 1.99 -18.31 -21.95
C ARG A 51 1.12 -17.07 -21.74
N TYR A 52 0.62 -16.42 -22.79
CA TYR A 52 -0.17 -15.19 -22.65
C TYR A 52 -1.44 -15.41 -21.85
N GLY A 53 -2.11 -16.56 -22.01
CA GLY A 53 -3.29 -16.90 -21.21
C GLY A 53 -2.99 -16.99 -19.71
N GLY A 54 -1.86 -17.61 -19.34
CA GLY A 54 -1.41 -17.68 -17.96
C GLY A 54 -1.03 -16.31 -17.38
N LEU A 55 -0.38 -15.46 -18.17
CA LEU A 55 -0.06 -14.09 -17.79
C LEU A 55 -1.33 -13.26 -17.59
N LEU A 56 -2.30 -13.35 -18.50
CA LEU A 56 -3.57 -12.63 -18.41
C LEU A 56 -4.34 -13.06 -17.16
N LEU A 57 -4.41 -14.38 -16.90
CA LEU A 57 -5.02 -14.90 -15.68
C LEU A 57 -4.32 -14.38 -14.42
N TRP A 58 -3.00 -14.28 -14.43
CA TRP A 58 -2.23 -13.72 -13.31
C TRP A 58 -2.49 -12.23 -13.12
N LEU A 59 -2.53 -11.43 -14.20
CA LEU A 59 -2.82 -10.00 -14.13
C LEU A 59 -4.22 -9.73 -13.58
N VAL A 60 -5.23 -10.40 -14.15
CA VAL A 60 -6.63 -10.28 -13.72
C VAL A 60 -6.79 -10.79 -12.28
N GLY A 61 -6.23 -11.97 -11.99
CA GLY A 61 -6.26 -12.55 -10.64
C GLY A 61 -5.62 -11.64 -9.60
N SER A 62 -4.51 -10.98 -9.93
CA SER A 62 -3.84 -10.03 -9.04
C SER A 62 -4.73 -8.81 -8.73
N VAL A 63 -5.38 -8.24 -9.75
CA VAL A 63 -6.34 -7.12 -9.55
C VAL A 63 -7.51 -7.56 -8.67
N VAL A 64 -8.09 -8.74 -8.94
CA VAL A 64 -9.21 -9.27 -8.15
C VAL A 64 -8.79 -9.49 -6.69
N VAL A 65 -7.63 -10.11 -6.44
CA VAL A 65 -7.15 -10.30 -5.06
C VAL A 65 -6.90 -8.94 -4.39
N HIS A 66 -6.35 -7.96 -5.11
CA HIS A 66 -6.13 -6.63 -4.56
C HIS A 66 -7.44 -5.95 -4.14
N ASP A 67 -8.41 -5.87 -5.05
CA ASP A 67 -9.63 -5.09 -4.84
C ASP A 67 -10.68 -5.82 -4.02
N ALA A 68 -10.83 -7.13 -4.22
CA ALA A 68 -11.86 -7.94 -3.56
C ALA A 68 -11.39 -8.56 -2.23
N VAL A 69 -10.09 -8.64 -1.97
CA VAL A 69 -9.56 -9.22 -0.72
C VAL A 69 -8.81 -8.18 0.09
N LEU A 70 -7.79 -7.54 -0.48
CA LEU A 70 -6.92 -6.65 0.31
C LEU A 70 -7.67 -5.40 0.78
N ALA A 71 -8.40 -4.72 -0.10
CA ALA A 71 -9.17 -3.54 0.29
C ALA A 71 -10.22 -3.85 1.39
N PRO A 72 -11.04 -4.93 1.29
CA PRO A 72 -11.95 -5.33 2.35
C PRO A 72 -11.26 -5.72 3.65
N VAL A 73 -10.15 -6.48 3.61
CA VAL A 73 -9.39 -6.85 4.82
C VAL A 73 -8.88 -5.60 5.53
N VAL A 74 -8.31 -4.65 4.80
CA VAL A 74 -7.85 -3.38 5.37
C VAL A 74 -9.01 -2.58 5.97
N ALA A 75 -10.17 -2.57 5.32
CA ALA A 75 -11.38 -1.93 5.84
C ALA A 75 -11.90 -2.60 7.12
N VAL A 76 -11.92 -3.94 7.17
CA VAL A 76 -12.32 -4.72 8.35
C VAL A 76 -11.35 -4.51 9.49
N VAL A 77 -10.04 -4.55 9.26
CA VAL A 77 -9.02 -4.24 10.29
C VAL A 77 -9.24 -2.83 10.83
N SER A 78 -9.48 -1.86 9.93
CA SER A 78 -9.78 -0.49 10.34
C SER A 78 -11.06 -0.40 11.19
N LEU A 79 -12.10 -1.17 10.85
CA LEU A 79 -13.36 -1.21 11.59
C LEU A 79 -13.20 -1.88 12.97
N ILE A 80 -12.51 -3.02 13.03
CA ILE A 80 -12.23 -3.75 14.28
C ILE A 80 -11.44 -2.85 15.22
N VAL A 81 -10.34 -2.25 14.76
CA VAL A 81 -9.52 -1.37 15.61
C VAL A 81 -10.32 -0.16 16.10
N ARG A 82 -11.22 0.39 15.28
CA ARG A 82 -12.15 1.46 15.70
C ARG A 82 -13.16 0.97 16.75
N ARG A 83 -13.68 -0.26 16.61
CA ARG A 83 -14.66 -0.87 17.54
C ARG A 83 -14.06 -1.28 18.88
N THR A 84 -12.77 -1.62 18.95
CA THR A 84 -12.08 -2.02 20.20
C THR A 84 -11.89 -0.85 21.20
N GLY A 85 -12.53 0.29 20.99
CA GLY A 85 -13.18 0.99 22.11
C GLY A 85 -12.29 1.81 23.05
N ARG A 86 -11.06 2.19 22.70
CA ARG A 86 -10.26 3.16 23.48
C ARG A 86 -9.56 4.15 22.58
N ARG A 87 -10.23 5.26 22.20
CA ARG A 87 -9.68 6.41 21.43
C ARG A 87 -8.42 6.05 20.63
N VAL A 88 -8.52 5.07 19.73
CA VAL A 88 -7.33 4.58 19.03
C VAL A 88 -6.90 5.71 18.11
N ARG A 89 -5.71 6.25 18.37
CA ARG A 89 -5.23 7.45 17.70
C ARG A 89 -5.07 7.16 16.20
N PRO A 90 -5.42 8.09 15.30
CA PRO A 90 -5.29 7.88 13.85
C PRO A 90 -3.92 7.37 13.43
N ALA A 91 -2.84 7.86 14.05
CA ALA A 91 -1.47 7.41 13.77
C ALA A 91 -1.26 5.89 13.95
N VAL A 92 -1.88 5.27 14.96
CA VAL A 92 -1.76 3.82 15.19
C VAL A 92 -2.46 3.05 14.07
N LEU A 93 -3.62 3.53 13.62
CA LEU A 93 -4.33 2.95 12.48
C LEU A 93 -3.47 2.99 11.21
N TRP A 94 -2.84 4.13 10.91
CA TRP A 94 -1.97 4.27 9.74
C TRP A 94 -0.76 3.33 9.78
N ILE A 95 -0.14 3.15 10.95
CA ILE A 95 0.99 2.21 11.12
C ILE A 95 0.54 0.77 10.84
N VAL A 96 -0.57 0.33 11.45
CA VAL A 96 -1.09 -1.03 11.28
C VAL A 96 -1.54 -1.27 9.84
N GLN A 97 -2.22 -0.29 9.24
CA GLN A 97 -2.65 -0.37 7.84
C GLN A 97 -1.46 -0.48 6.89
N GLY A 98 -0.41 0.32 7.11
CA GLY A 98 0.83 0.23 6.33
C GLY A 98 1.45 -1.17 6.43
N ALA A 99 1.51 -1.74 7.64
CA ALA A 99 2.03 -3.09 7.85
C ALA A 99 1.24 -4.17 7.11
N VAL A 100 -0.09 -4.11 7.16
CA VAL A 100 -0.98 -5.03 6.43
C VAL A 100 -0.77 -4.92 4.93
N VAL A 101 -0.69 -3.70 4.39
CA VAL A 101 -0.46 -3.46 2.95
C VAL A 101 0.89 -4.03 2.51
N VAL A 102 1.95 -3.79 3.29
CA VAL A 102 3.28 -4.33 2.97
C VAL A 102 3.26 -5.87 2.96
N GLY A 103 2.76 -6.49 4.03
CA GLY A 103 2.68 -7.96 4.10
C GLY A 103 1.81 -8.56 2.99
N ALA A 104 0.73 -7.88 2.62
CA ALA A 104 -0.13 -8.27 1.52
C ALA A 104 0.57 -8.25 0.16
N ILE A 105 1.31 -7.19 -0.15
CA ILE A 105 2.07 -7.07 -1.40
C ILE A 105 3.12 -8.18 -1.48
N PHE A 106 3.87 -8.43 -0.40
CA PHE A 106 4.82 -9.55 -0.37
C PHE A 106 4.12 -10.90 -0.56
N SER A 107 2.93 -11.09 0.03
CA SER A 107 2.17 -12.32 -0.15
C SER A 107 1.73 -12.53 -1.60
N LEU A 108 1.29 -11.47 -2.29
CA LEU A 108 0.93 -11.53 -3.71
C LEU A 108 2.10 -12.00 -4.61
N VAL A 109 3.33 -11.65 -4.24
CA VAL A 109 4.54 -12.04 -4.98
C VAL A 109 5.02 -13.44 -4.59
N VAL A 110 5.06 -13.75 -3.29
CA VAL A 110 5.66 -14.99 -2.77
C VAL A 110 4.72 -16.19 -2.88
N VAL A 111 3.40 -16.01 -2.78
CA VAL A 111 2.44 -17.13 -2.88
C VAL A 111 2.54 -17.87 -4.23
N PRO A 112 2.63 -17.19 -5.39
CA PRO A 112 2.92 -17.86 -6.66
C PRO A 112 4.19 -18.71 -6.64
N GLU A 113 5.25 -18.28 -5.94
CA GLU A 113 6.50 -19.04 -5.79
C GLU A 113 6.28 -20.30 -4.94
N ILE A 114 5.51 -20.20 -3.86
CA ILE A 114 5.14 -21.37 -3.03
C ILE A 114 4.37 -22.40 -3.89
N VAL A 115 3.39 -21.93 -4.67
CA VAL A 115 2.61 -22.80 -5.57
C VAL A 115 3.49 -23.40 -6.66
N ALA A 116 4.41 -22.62 -7.21
CA ALA A 116 5.36 -23.11 -8.22
C ALA A 116 6.31 -24.17 -7.64
N LYS A 117 6.79 -23.98 -6.41
CA LYS A 117 7.64 -24.97 -5.73
C LYS A 117 6.89 -26.28 -5.47
N ALA A 118 5.64 -26.19 -5.02
CA ALA A 118 4.80 -27.36 -4.75
C ALA A 118 4.50 -28.20 -6.01
N LYS A 119 4.56 -27.60 -7.20
CA LYS A 119 4.38 -28.31 -8.48
C LYS A 119 5.62 -29.12 -8.92
N GLY A 120 6.74 -29.03 -8.21
CA GLY A 120 7.99 -29.71 -8.57
C GLY A 120 8.73 -29.00 -9.71
N PRO A 121 9.57 -28.00 -9.40
CA PRO A 121 10.37 -27.34 -10.44
C PRO A 121 11.32 -28.35 -11.10
N LYS A 122 11.55 -28.20 -12.41
CA LYS A 122 12.46 -29.09 -13.17
C LYS A 122 13.93 -28.92 -12.77
N ASN A 123 14.25 -27.86 -12.03
CA ASN A 123 15.58 -27.56 -11.54
C ASN A 123 15.46 -26.91 -10.15
N ASP A 124 16.00 -27.57 -9.14
CA ASP A 124 15.87 -27.17 -7.74
C ASP A 124 16.62 -25.88 -7.39
N THR A 125 17.58 -25.46 -8.23
CA THR A 125 18.30 -24.19 -8.01
C THR A 125 17.46 -22.96 -8.34
N VAL A 126 16.33 -23.11 -9.03
CA VAL A 126 15.44 -22.01 -9.40
C VAL A 126 14.59 -21.56 -8.21
N LEU A 127 14.11 -22.50 -7.38
CA LEU A 127 13.34 -22.23 -6.15
C LEU A 127 13.98 -22.94 -4.94
N PRO A 128 15.20 -22.52 -4.53
CA PRO A 128 15.99 -23.28 -3.55
C PRO A 128 15.38 -23.21 -2.14
N PHE A 129 14.61 -22.17 -1.85
CA PHE A 129 14.23 -21.83 -0.48
C PHE A 129 12.85 -22.33 -0.08
N ASP A 130 12.62 -22.52 1.22
CA ASP A 130 11.26 -22.68 1.75
C ASP A 130 10.57 -21.32 1.81
N TYR A 131 9.83 -21.01 0.76
CA TYR A 131 9.09 -19.75 0.62
C TYR A 131 7.93 -19.64 1.60
N GLY A 132 7.35 -20.76 2.05
CA GLY A 132 6.28 -20.77 3.04
C GLY A 132 6.81 -20.33 4.40
N LEU A 133 7.91 -20.94 4.85
CA LEU A 133 8.58 -20.57 6.09
C LEU A 133 9.06 -19.11 6.04
N ARG A 134 9.66 -18.69 4.92
CA ARG A 134 10.15 -17.30 4.77
C ARG A 134 9.03 -16.27 4.79
N LEU A 135 7.90 -16.56 4.15
CA LEU A 135 6.74 -15.67 4.19
C LEU A 135 6.18 -15.58 5.62
N ALA A 136 6.13 -16.69 6.35
CA ALA A 136 5.71 -16.69 7.76
C ALA A 136 6.67 -15.85 8.63
N VAL A 137 7.99 -16.02 8.47
CA VAL A 137 8.99 -15.22 9.17
C VAL A 137 8.86 -13.73 8.82
N LEU A 138 8.63 -13.40 7.55
CA LEU A 138 8.40 -12.01 7.13
C LEU A 138 7.19 -11.40 7.85
N TRP A 139 6.07 -12.11 7.90
CA TRP A 139 4.88 -11.64 8.62
C TRP A 139 5.15 -11.46 10.12
N LEU A 140 5.92 -12.35 10.75
CA LEU A 140 6.34 -12.20 12.14
C LEU A 140 7.20 -10.95 12.35
N VAL A 141 8.16 -10.70 11.44
CA VAL A 141 9.00 -9.49 11.49
C VAL A 141 8.16 -8.22 11.31
N ILE A 142 7.25 -8.20 10.35
CA ILE A 142 6.33 -7.07 10.13
C ILE A 142 5.48 -6.82 11.39
N ALA A 143 4.91 -7.88 11.98
CA ALA A 143 4.12 -7.78 13.19
C ALA A 143 4.94 -7.24 14.38
N ALA A 144 6.16 -7.75 14.57
CA ALA A 144 7.07 -7.31 15.63
C ALA A 144 7.48 -5.84 15.48
N LEU A 145 7.88 -5.43 14.28
CA LEU A 145 8.24 -4.03 13.98
C LEU A 145 7.04 -3.10 14.17
N THR A 146 5.86 -3.53 13.74
CA THR A 146 4.60 -2.78 13.90
C THR A 146 4.27 -2.58 15.37
N ALA A 147 4.32 -3.66 16.16
CA ALA A 147 4.10 -3.60 17.61
C ALA A 147 5.12 -2.66 18.29
N GLY A 148 6.40 -2.75 17.92
CA GLY A 148 7.46 -1.88 18.43
C GLY A 148 7.24 -0.40 18.09
N LEU A 149 6.86 -0.09 16.84
CA LEU A 149 6.52 1.26 16.39
C LEU A 149 5.32 1.84 17.14
N VAL A 150 4.26 1.04 17.32
CA VAL A 150 3.08 1.44 18.08
C VAL A 150 3.44 1.69 19.55
N ALA A 151 4.20 0.78 20.19
CA ALA A 151 4.65 0.94 21.57
C ALA A 151 5.50 2.21 21.75
N LEU A 152 6.47 2.44 20.86
CA LEU A 152 7.32 3.63 20.88
C LEU A 152 6.52 4.92 20.69
N TYR A 153 5.57 4.93 19.74
CA TYR A 153 4.69 6.08 19.50
C TYR A 153 3.88 6.43 20.75
N LEU A 154 3.31 5.43 21.42
CA LEU A 154 2.52 5.62 22.63
C LEU A 154 3.39 6.05 23.82
N ALA A 155 4.58 5.47 23.98
CA ALA A 155 5.52 5.82 25.05
C ALA A 155 6.00 7.28 24.97
N ARG A 156 6.49 7.72 23.80
CA ARG A 156 6.94 9.11 23.58
C ARG A 156 5.84 10.14 23.80
N ARG A 157 4.58 9.76 23.52
CA ARG A 157 3.43 10.66 23.75
C ARG A 157 3.04 10.77 25.21
N ARG A 158 3.17 9.69 26.00
CA ARG A 158 2.95 9.76 27.46
C ARG A 158 3.93 10.71 28.14
N GLN A 159 5.20 10.70 27.71
CA GLN A 159 6.22 11.61 28.24
C GLN A 159 5.91 13.10 27.97
N LYS A 160 5.31 13.43 26.81
CA LYS A 160 4.91 14.81 26.49
C LYS A 160 3.72 15.35 27.29
N VAL A 161 2.93 14.49 27.94
CA VAL A 161 1.73 14.90 28.68
C VAL A 161 2.01 15.11 30.17
N ARG A 162 3.13 14.60 30.70
CA ARG A 162 3.52 14.81 32.10
C ARG A 162 3.97 16.28 32.27
N PRO A 163 3.26 17.12 33.05
CA PRO A 163 3.70 18.49 33.33
C PRO A 163 5.01 18.45 34.12
N SER A 164 5.99 19.28 33.74
CA SER A 164 7.20 19.50 34.54
C SER A 164 6.79 19.99 35.92
N THR A 165 6.95 19.15 36.94
CA THR A 165 6.60 19.48 38.33
C THR A 165 7.75 20.19 39.07
N ASP A 166 8.85 20.51 38.39
CA ASP A 166 9.99 21.20 38.99
C ASP A 166 9.96 22.71 38.69
N GLN A 167 9.10 23.44 39.41
CA GLN A 167 9.29 24.86 39.72
C GLN A 167 8.72 25.14 41.11
N VAL A 168 9.47 24.79 42.15
CA VAL A 168 9.37 25.41 43.49
C VAL A 168 10.76 25.50 44.09
#